data_AF-A0A953L982-F1
#
_entry.id   AF-A0A953L982-F1
#
_cell.length_a   1.000
_cell.length_b   1.000
_cell.length_c   1.000
_cell.angle_alpha   90.00
_cell.angle_beta   90.00
_cell.angle_gamma   90.00
#
_symmetry.space_group_name_H-M   'P 1'
#
loop_
_entity.id
_entity.type
_entity.pdbx_description
1 polymer ?
#
loop_
_entity_poly.entity_id
_entity_poly.type
_entity_poly.pdbx_seq_one_letter_code
_entity_poly.pdbx_strand_id
1 'polypeptide(L)'
;MTEAQLHSLIEELTKQPRESEWVEFKHNYHSTEEIGKIISALSNGACIHRQDYGYLVFGVEDDSHQIIGTTFKARTAKYKNEDKEHWLVQRLNPRIDFEIQEFDYNRKHISMFVIPATHNQPVEFMHTAYIRVATSTRKLNEFPEKARKIWKKGPVKIFEERIAKENLSTNNIIELLNTQSYFELFSIPYPSDRAGVLERFLSEGFITKDQTTYNITNLGAILFAKDLNDFSSLKRKSMRVIIYEGKNKLKTIREQIGVRGYAVGFEGLVNWVNDQLPANEVIGRALRKEVRMYPEIAIRELIANALIHQDFDEKGFPMIEIYADRIEISNPGLPFITPERFIDEYQSRNEQLADVLRRLGICEEKEVVLIKLLLLPKYISCQLQILSFNKDIPKPYYMPISN
;
A
#
# COMPACT_ATOMS: atom_id res chain seq x y z
N MET A 1 -13.28 6.92 12.96
CA MET A 1 -12.88 6.90 14.38
C MET A 1 -14.06 6.47 15.24
N THR A 2 -13.84 5.86 16.41
CA THR A 2 -14.93 5.59 17.37
C THR A 2 -15.23 6.83 18.21
N GLU A 3 -16.44 6.93 18.78
CA GLU A 3 -16.85 8.08 19.59
C GLU A 3 -15.91 8.32 20.80
N ALA A 4 -15.44 7.26 21.44
CA ALA A 4 -14.46 7.33 22.53
C ALA A 4 -13.10 7.90 22.07
N GLN A 5 -12.67 7.61 20.84
CA GLN A 5 -11.45 8.19 20.26
C GLN A 5 -11.63 9.69 19.98
N LEU A 6 -12.81 10.11 19.51
CA LEU A 6 -13.13 11.51 19.26
C LEU A 6 -13.17 12.33 20.56
N HIS A 7 -13.68 11.76 21.64
CA HIS A 7 -13.66 12.38 22.98
C HIS A 7 -12.24 12.55 23.51
N SER A 8 -11.39 11.52 23.37
CA SER A 8 -9.98 11.64 23.76
C SER A 8 -9.23 12.68 22.92
N LEU A 9 -9.52 12.74 21.62
CA LEU A 9 -8.89 13.67 20.69
C LEU A 9 -9.25 15.12 21.01
N ILE A 10 -10.52 15.44 21.25
CA ILE A 10 -10.91 16.82 21.59
C ILE A 10 -10.32 17.27 22.93
N GLU A 11 -10.20 16.37 23.91
CA GLU A 11 -9.52 16.66 25.18
C GLU A 11 -8.03 16.93 25.00
N GLU A 12 -7.36 16.18 24.11
CA GLU A 12 -5.95 16.40 23.79
C GLU A 12 -5.74 17.75 23.06
N LEU A 13 -6.61 18.07 22.10
CA LEU A 13 -6.56 19.33 21.36
C LEU A 13 -6.81 20.54 22.27
N THR A 14 -7.80 20.47 23.17
CA THR A 14 -8.17 21.57 24.09
C THR A 14 -7.15 21.79 25.22
N LYS A 15 -6.37 20.76 25.59
CA LYS A 15 -5.26 20.88 26.55
C LYS A 15 -4.05 21.66 26.01
N GLN A 16 -3.98 21.91 24.69
CA GLN A 16 -2.88 22.68 24.14
C GLN A 16 -2.97 24.15 24.60
N PRO A 17 -1.87 24.77 25.09
CA PRO A 17 -1.91 26.08 25.73
C PRO A 17 -2.14 27.26 24.77
N ARG A 18 -2.05 27.05 23.45
CA ARG A 18 -2.37 28.03 22.40
C ARG A 18 -2.83 27.29 21.14
N GLU A 19 -3.70 27.92 20.36
CA GLU A 19 -3.98 27.48 18.99
C GLU A 19 -2.67 27.33 18.21
N SER A 20 -2.48 26.16 17.63
CA SER A 20 -1.32 25.84 16.81
C SER A 20 -1.60 26.15 15.34
N GLU A 21 -0.57 26.17 14.49
CA GLU A 21 -0.78 26.44 13.07
C GLU A 21 -1.48 25.29 12.31
N TRP A 22 -1.82 24.20 13.02
CA TRP A 22 -2.51 23.01 12.50
C TRP A 22 -3.82 22.67 13.23
N VAL A 23 -4.23 23.50 14.21
CA VAL A 23 -5.54 23.40 14.88
C VAL A 23 -6.23 24.77 14.87
N GLU A 24 -7.53 24.79 14.61
CA GLU A 24 -8.38 25.98 14.70
C GLU A 24 -9.64 25.66 15.50
N PHE A 25 -9.97 26.50 16.49
CA PHE A 25 -11.22 26.45 17.20
C PHE A 25 -12.18 27.54 16.70
N LYS A 26 -13.46 27.17 16.54
CA LYS A 26 -14.53 28.12 16.27
C LYS A 26 -15.74 27.80 17.14
N HIS A 27 -16.34 28.84 17.70
CA HIS A 27 -17.61 28.68 18.41
C HIS A 27 -18.72 28.27 17.42
N ASN A 28 -18.88 29.01 16.32
CA ASN A 28 -19.97 28.75 15.37
C ASN A 28 -19.55 28.96 13.90
N TYR A 29 -20.40 28.50 13.00
CA TYR A 29 -20.25 28.66 11.56
C TYR A 29 -20.49 30.11 11.14
N HIS A 30 -19.54 30.67 10.40
CA HIS A 30 -19.63 32.01 9.84
C HIS A 30 -19.84 31.98 8.32
N SER A 31 -18.91 31.41 7.57
CA SER A 31 -19.04 31.29 6.10
C SER A 31 -18.35 30.06 5.53
N THR A 32 -18.86 29.55 4.40
CA THR A 32 -18.29 28.38 3.71
C THR A 32 -16.95 28.73 3.05
N GLU A 33 -16.79 29.96 2.57
CA GLU A 33 -15.53 30.43 1.99
C GLU A 33 -14.41 30.51 3.04
N GLU A 34 -14.72 30.91 4.26
CA GLU A 34 -13.78 30.92 5.37
C GLU A 34 -13.34 29.50 5.75
N ILE A 35 -14.26 28.54 5.79
CA ILE A 35 -13.90 27.12 5.98
C ILE A 35 -12.90 26.67 4.92
N GLY A 36 -13.14 26.98 3.64
CA GLY A 36 -12.21 26.62 2.56
C GLY A 36 -10.81 27.19 2.74
N LYS A 37 -10.71 28.47 3.15
CA LYS A 37 -9.42 29.12 3.48
C LYS A 37 -8.73 28.43 4.66
N ILE A 38 -9.49 28.10 5.70
CA ILE A 38 -8.96 27.44 6.90
C ILE A 38 -8.50 26.02 6.57
N ILE A 39 -9.24 25.25 5.75
CA ILE A 39 -8.83 23.90 5.33
C ILE A 39 -7.49 23.95 4.60
N SER A 40 -7.34 24.86 3.63
CA SER A 40 -6.06 25.11 2.95
C SER A 40 -4.96 25.47 3.95
N ALA A 41 -5.23 26.37 4.89
CA ALA A 41 -4.27 26.83 5.88
C ALA A 41 -3.82 25.74 6.86
N LEU A 42 -4.75 24.91 7.34
CA LEU A 42 -4.49 23.82 8.29
C LEU A 42 -3.75 22.66 7.63
N SER A 43 -4.11 22.28 6.40
CA SER A 43 -3.38 21.24 5.66
C SER A 43 -1.93 21.64 5.41
N ASN A 44 -1.70 22.89 5.00
CA ASN A 44 -0.37 23.46 4.82
C ASN A 44 0.40 23.59 6.15
N GLY A 45 -0.29 23.99 7.22
CA GLY A 45 0.30 24.10 8.57
C GLY A 45 0.70 22.76 9.16
N ALA A 46 -0.17 21.75 9.11
CA ALA A 46 0.08 20.38 9.57
C ALA A 46 1.33 19.80 8.88
N CYS A 47 1.47 20.05 7.57
CA CYS A 47 2.67 19.68 6.82
C CYS A 47 3.94 20.29 7.44
N ILE A 48 3.96 21.60 7.74
CA ILE A 48 5.15 22.25 8.32
C ILE A 48 5.48 21.73 9.72
N HIS A 49 4.46 21.44 10.52
CA HIS A 49 4.60 20.98 11.91
C HIS A 49 4.74 19.46 12.08
N ARG A 50 4.89 18.73 10.97
CA ARG A 50 5.05 17.27 10.94
C ARG A 50 3.90 16.53 11.65
N GLN A 51 2.69 17.05 11.51
CA GLN A 51 1.47 16.37 11.90
C GLN A 51 0.90 15.66 10.67
N ASP A 52 0.26 14.51 10.88
CA ASP A 52 -0.42 13.77 9.81
C ASP A 52 -1.75 14.44 9.43
N TYR A 53 -2.37 15.15 10.38
CA TYR A 53 -3.65 15.84 10.21
C TYR A 53 -3.62 17.23 10.85
N GLY A 54 -4.42 18.13 10.28
CA GLY A 54 -4.89 19.35 10.91
C GLY A 54 -6.37 19.25 11.29
N TYR A 55 -6.79 20.04 12.26
CA TYR A 55 -8.14 19.94 12.84
C TYR A 55 -8.83 21.30 12.85
N LEU A 56 -10.05 21.35 12.32
CA LEU A 56 -10.95 22.49 12.50
C LEU A 56 -12.14 22.01 13.33
N VAL A 57 -12.29 22.57 14.53
CA VAL A 57 -13.29 22.11 15.50
C VAL A 57 -14.31 23.23 15.77
N PHE A 58 -15.59 22.92 15.54
CA PHE A 58 -16.71 23.79 15.85
C PHE A 58 -17.35 23.44 17.20
N GLY A 59 -17.69 24.46 17.98
CA GLY A 59 -18.28 24.33 19.32
C GLY A 59 -17.27 24.50 20.46
N VAL A 60 -16.10 25.07 20.18
CA VAL A 60 -15.08 25.42 21.16
C VAL A 60 -14.80 26.92 21.06
N GLU A 61 -14.71 27.61 22.19
CA GLU A 61 -14.33 29.02 22.24
C GLU A 61 -12.84 29.20 21.98
N ASP A 62 -12.50 30.16 21.12
CA ASP A 62 -11.14 30.45 20.62
C ASP A 62 -10.17 30.84 21.76
N ASP A 63 -10.57 31.75 22.64
CA ASP A 63 -9.67 32.27 23.70
C ASP A 63 -9.59 31.36 24.94
N SER A 64 -10.70 30.73 25.35
CA SER A 64 -10.79 29.99 26.60
C SER A 64 -10.65 28.47 26.42
N HIS A 65 -10.64 28.00 25.17
CA HIS A 65 -10.74 26.58 24.78
C HIS A 65 -11.91 25.85 25.47
N GLN A 66 -12.94 26.57 25.92
CA GLN A 66 -14.10 25.97 26.55
C GLN A 66 -15.02 25.36 25.50
N ILE A 67 -15.38 24.10 25.75
CA ILE A 67 -16.33 23.38 24.91
C ILE A 67 -17.74 23.87 25.25
N ILE A 68 -18.31 24.68 24.36
CA ILE A 68 -19.62 25.33 24.49
C ILE A 68 -20.69 24.66 23.62
N GLY A 69 -20.26 23.92 22.60
CA GLY A 69 -21.13 23.26 21.62
C GLY A 69 -21.50 24.18 20.46
N THR A 70 -21.94 23.58 19.36
CA THR A 70 -22.40 24.30 18.17
C THR A 70 -23.74 23.76 17.69
N THR A 71 -24.54 24.61 17.06
CA THR A 71 -25.74 24.17 16.33
C THR A 71 -25.41 23.78 14.89
N PHE A 72 -24.15 23.97 14.47
CA PHE A 72 -23.70 23.71 13.12
C PHE A 72 -23.46 22.22 12.87
N LYS A 73 -24.20 21.67 11.90
CA LYS A 73 -24.02 20.31 11.38
C LYS A 73 -23.35 20.36 10.02
N ALA A 74 -22.03 20.22 9.98
CA ALA A 74 -21.24 20.34 8.77
C ALA A 74 -21.65 19.34 7.67
N ARG A 75 -22.04 18.11 8.04
CA ARG A 75 -22.35 17.03 7.09
C ARG A 75 -23.65 17.25 6.33
N THR A 76 -24.61 17.94 6.94
CA THR A 76 -25.93 18.21 6.34
C THR A 76 -26.06 19.64 5.83
N ALA A 77 -25.04 20.47 6.02
CA ALA A 77 -25.07 21.85 5.58
C ALA A 77 -24.94 21.94 4.06
N LYS A 78 -25.86 22.70 3.45
CA LYS A 78 -25.82 23.01 2.01
C LYS A 78 -25.27 24.40 1.77
N TYR A 79 -24.63 24.59 0.61
CA TYR A 79 -24.20 25.89 0.13
C TYR A 79 -24.53 26.01 -1.36
N LYS A 80 -25.29 27.05 -1.74
CA LYS A 80 -25.74 27.30 -3.14
C LYS A 80 -26.37 26.07 -3.82
N ASN A 81 -27.26 25.38 -3.09
CA ASN A 81 -27.98 24.16 -3.54
C ASN A 81 -27.12 22.90 -3.75
N GLU A 82 -25.84 22.92 -3.40
CA GLU A 82 -24.96 21.74 -3.39
C GLU A 82 -24.57 21.39 -1.95
N ASP A 83 -24.13 20.15 -1.73
CA ASP A 83 -23.58 19.72 -0.45
C ASP A 83 -22.26 20.45 -0.19
N LYS A 84 -22.11 21.04 0.99
CA LYS A 84 -20.98 21.93 1.31
C LYS A 84 -19.63 21.23 1.21
N GLU A 85 -19.57 19.98 1.66
CA GLU A 85 -18.41 19.12 1.56
C GLU A 85 -17.96 18.99 0.09
N HIS A 86 -18.90 18.65 -0.79
CA HIS A 86 -18.64 18.55 -2.23
C HIS A 86 -18.17 19.90 -2.81
N TRP A 87 -18.83 20.99 -2.44
CA TRP A 87 -18.47 22.34 -2.90
C TRP A 87 -17.04 22.75 -2.50
N LEU A 88 -16.62 22.39 -1.29
CA LEU A 88 -15.28 22.64 -0.76
C LEU A 88 -14.22 21.81 -1.50
N VAL A 89 -14.42 20.50 -1.62
CA VAL A 89 -13.47 19.57 -2.27
C VAL A 89 -13.20 19.99 -3.72
N GLN A 90 -14.23 20.40 -4.47
CA GLN A 90 -14.06 20.87 -5.86
C GLN A 90 -13.17 22.11 -6.00
N ARG A 91 -13.04 22.92 -4.95
CA ARG A 91 -12.33 24.20 -4.95
C ARG A 91 -10.96 24.15 -4.27
N LEU A 92 -10.58 22.98 -3.78
CA LEU A 92 -9.25 22.70 -3.26
C LEU A 92 -8.35 22.16 -4.37
N ASN A 93 -7.10 22.62 -4.41
CA ASN A 93 -6.08 22.14 -5.33
C ASN A 93 -4.71 22.01 -4.61
N PRO A 94 -4.14 20.81 -4.48
CA PRO A 94 -4.71 19.51 -4.82
C PRO A 94 -6.01 19.22 -4.07
N ARG A 95 -6.81 18.30 -4.62
CA ARG A 95 -8.03 17.83 -3.96
C ARG A 95 -7.64 17.03 -2.73
N ILE A 96 -8.11 17.46 -1.57
CA ILE A 96 -7.92 16.76 -0.31
C ILE A 96 -9.19 16.01 0.05
N ASP A 97 -9.04 14.76 0.48
CA ASP A 97 -10.11 13.97 1.10
C ASP A 97 -10.12 14.21 2.62
N PHE A 98 -10.80 15.26 3.06
CA PHE A 98 -10.95 15.57 4.49
C PHE A 98 -12.21 14.90 5.04
N GLU A 99 -12.17 14.44 6.28
CA GLU A 99 -13.33 13.80 6.92
C GLU A 99 -14.09 14.78 7.82
N ILE A 100 -15.42 14.66 7.85
CA ILE A 100 -16.28 15.38 8.79
C ILE A 100 -16.76 14.41 9.87
N GLN A 101 -16.38 14.68 11.12
CA GLN A 101 -16.76 13.93 12.31
C GLN A 101 -17.71 14.77 13.18
N GLU A 102 -18.92 14.28 13.40
CA GLU A 102 -19.93 14.92 14.27
C GLU A 102 -20.20 14.03 15.47
N PHE A 103 -20.14 14.58 16.69
CA PHE A 103 -20.35 13.83 17.92
C PHE A 103 -20.82 14.74 19.06
N ASP A 104 -21.41 14.15 20.10
CA ASP A 104 -21.82 14.88 21.28
C ASP A 104 -20.78 14.69 22.39
N TYR A 105 -20.29 15.78 22.97
CA TYR A 105 -19.39 15.79 24.12
C TYR A 105 -20.10 16.46 25.30
N ASN A 106 -20.33 15.75 26.40
CA ASN A 106 -21.05 16.28 27.58
C ASN A 106 -22.40 16.96 27.24
N ARG A 107 -23.19 16.33 26.33
CA ARG A 107 -24.47 16.85 25.79
C ARG A 107 -24.36 18.14 24.97
N LYS A 108 -23.16 18.50 24.52
CA LYS A 108 -22.88 19.61 23.63
C LYS A 108 -22.45 19.06 22.28
N HIS A 109 -23.11 19.49 21.21
CA HIS A 109 -22.83 19.01 19.87
C HIS A 109 -21.54 19.63 19.31
N ILE A 110 -20.69 18.81 18.72
CA ILE A 110 -19.40 19.21 18.14
C ILE A 110 -19.33 18.72 16.69
N SER A 111 -18.81 19.57 15.81
CA SER A 111 -18.52 19.22 14.42
C SER A 111 -17.05 19.48 14.14
N MET A 112 -16.33 18.47 13.69
CA MET A 112 -14.88 18.50 13.50
C MET A 112 -14.51 18.07 12.08
N PHE A 113 -13.66 18.86 11.43
CA PHE A 113 -13.02 18.50 10.17
C PHE A 113 -11.63 17.93 10.47
N VAL A 114 -11.38 16.71 10.01
CA VAL A 114 -10.08 16.05 10.04
C VAL A 114 -9.44 16.20 8.67
N ILE A 115 -8.43 17.06 8.59
CA ILE A 115 -7.86 17.51 7.32
C ILE A 115 -6.47 16.89 7.19
N PRO A 116 -6.20 16.01 6.23
CA PRO A 116 -4.86 15.44 6.09
C PRO A 116 -3.84 16.52 5.69
N ALA A 117 -2.62 16.36 6.19
CA ALA A 117 -1.53 17.26 5.87
C ALA A 117 -1.17 17.17 4.38
N THR A 118 -0.86 18.31 3.77
CA THR A 118 -0.39 18.27 2.38
C THR A 118 1.01 17.67 2.30
N HIS A 119 1.34 17.12 1.14
CA HIS A 119 2.67 16.65 0.80
C HIS A 119 3.09 17.31 -0.50
N ASN A 120 4.39 17.58 -0.65
CA ASN A 120 5.07 18.00 -1.89
C ASN A 120 4.58 19.26 -2.64
N GLN A 121 3.41 19.81 -2.30
CA GLN A 121 2.87 21.05 -2.84
C GLN A 121 1.90 21.68 -1.83
N PRO A 122 1.74 23.00 -1.80
CA PRO A 122 0.71 23.65 -0.99
C PRO A 122 -0.70 23.37 -1.50
N VAL A 123 -1.66 23.27 -0.57
CA VAL A 123 -3.08 23.26 -0.90
C VAL A 123 -3.57 24.67 -1.06
N GLU A 124 -4.19 24.93 -2.20
CA GLU A 124 -4.87 26.15 -2.58
C GLU A 124 -6.37 25.99 -2.39
N PHE A 125 -7.02 27.06 -1.96
CA PHE A 125 -8.46 27.22 -2.04
C PHE A 125 -8.78 28.36 -3.00
N MET A 126 -9.56 28.10 -4.05
CA MET A 126 -9.84 29.09 -5.11
C MET A 126 -8.57 29.77 -5.66
N HIS A 127 -7.57 28.97 -6.06
CA HIS A 127 -6.29 29.42 -6.62
C HIS A 127 -5.40 30.24 -5.69
N THR A 128 -5.68 30.25 -4.38
CA THR A 128 -4.82 30.91 -3.39
C THR A 128 -4.46 29.92 -2.29
N ALA A 129 -3.16 29.70 -2.07
CA ALA A 129 -2.68 28.94 -0.92
C ALA A 129 -2.73 29.80 0.35
N TYR A 130 -3.25 29.23 1.43
CA TYR A 130 -3.32 29.87 2.74
C TYR A 130 -2.44 29.13 3.76
N ILE A 131 -2.07 29.82 4.82
CA ILE A 131 -1.33 29.25 5.94
C ILE A 131 -1.67 29.97 7.24
N ARG A 132 -1.65 29.24 8.35
CA ARG A 132 -1.76 29.84 9.68
C ARG A 132 -0.42 30.41 10.12
N VAL A 133 -0.46 31.61 10.67
CA VAL A 133 0.66 32.25 11.35
C VAL A 133 0.15 32.70 12.70
N ALA A 134 0.58 32.01 13.75
CA ALA A 134 -0.06 32.06 15.07
C ALA A 134 -1.56 31.76 14.95
N THR A 135 -2.43 32.72 15.28
CA THR A 135 -3.90 32.60 15.26
C THR A 135 -4.57 33.09 13.98
N SER A 136 -3.79 33.63 13.02
CA SER A 136 -4.36 34.27 11.82
C SER A 136 -4.12 33.46 10.55
N THR A 137 -5.15 33.35 9.72
CA THR A 137 -5.04 32.78 8.36
C THR A 137 -4.52 33.85 7.40
N ARG A 138 -3.36 33.60 6.80
CA ARG A 138 -2.67 34.49 5.85
C ARG A 138 -2.47 33.81 4.51
N LYS A 139 -2.15 34.58 3.47
CA LYS A 139 -1.79 34.01 2.16
C LYS A 139 -0.37 33.44 2.23
N LEU A 140 -0.16 32.24 1.69
CA LEU A 140 1.13 31.57 1.74
C LEU A 140 2.22 32.31 0.92
N ASN A 141 1.83 33.05 -0.12
CA ASN A 141 2.76 33.84 -0.94
C ASN A 141 3.48 34.96 -0.17
N GLU A 142 2.91 35.43 0.95
CA GLU A 142 3.54 36.37 1.88
C GLU A 142 4.68 35.71 2.69
N PHE A 143 4.76 34.37 2.69
CA PHE A 143 5.69 33.57 3.49
C PHE A 143 6.48 32.55 2.64
N PRO A 144 7.39 33.00 1.76
CA PRO A 144 8.12 32.13 0.84
C PRO A 144 8.94 31.04 1.54
N GLU A 145 9.50 31.32 2.73
CA GLU A 145 10.22 30.31 3.52
C GLU A 145 9.31 29.18 4.03
N LYS A 146 8.05 29.47 4.37
CA LYS A 146 7.07 28.44 4.76
C LYS A 146 6.66 27.61 3.55
N ALA A 147 6.43 28.25 2.40
CA ALA A 147 6.16 27.54 1.15
C ALA A 147 7.31 26.58 0.82
N ARG A 148 8.56 27.05 0.92
CA ARG A 148 9.76 26.22 0.69
C ARG A 148 9.81 24.98 1.59
N LYS A 149 9.36 25.06 2.84
CA LYS A 149 9.30 23.91 3.75
C LYS A 149 8.33 22.83 3.25
N ILE A 150 7.18 23.23 2.71
CA ILE A 150 6.19 22.32 2.13
C ILE A 150 6.78 21.62 0.89
N TRP A 151 7.38 22.40 -0.02
CA TRP A 151 8.05 21.87 -1.22
C TRP A 151 9.22 20.93 -0.88
N LYS A 152 10.01 21.28 0.16
CA LYS A 152 11.15 20.46 0.63
C LYS A 152 10.74 19.15 1.28
N LYS A 153 9.50 19.02 1.76
CA LYS A 153 9.04 17.79 2.40
C LYS A 153 8.96 16.62 1.41
N GLY A 154 9.14 16.90 0.11
CA GLY A 154 9.23 15.92 -0.96
C GLY A 154 7.93 15.13 -1.15
N PRO A 155 7.78 14.39 -2.25
CA PRO A 155 6.86 13.26 -2.22
C PRO A 155 7.28 12.34 -1.07
N VAL A 156 6.32 11.70 -0.39
CA VAL A 156 6.63 10.52 0.42
C VAL A 156 7.43 9.61 -0.49
N LYS A 157 8.69 9.31 -0.16
CA LYS A 157 9.47 8.35 -0.95
C LYS A 157 8.61 7.10 -1.09
N ILE A 158 8.29 6.73 -2.32
CA ILE A 158 7.58 5.49 -2.61
C ILE A 158 8.36 4.34 -1.96
N PHE A 159 7.66 3.30 -1.53
CA PHE A 159 8.21 2.27 -0.67
C PHE A 159 9.57 1.77 -1.16
N GLU A 160 9.70 1.56 -2.48
CA GLU A 160 10.89 1.08 -3.18
C GLU A 160 12.15 1.93 -2.95
N GLU A 161 12.01 3.26 -2.84
CA GLU A 161 13.11 4.22 -2.70
C GLU A 161 13.52 4.49 -1.24
N ARG A 162 12.72 4.01 -0.28
CA ARG A 162 13.06 4.15 1.14
C ARG A 162 14.25 3.27 1.47
N ILE A 163 15.03 3.69 2.47
CA ILE A 163 16.24 2.97 2.90
C ILE A 163 15.82 1.79 3.79
N ALA A 164 16.20 0.58 3.39
CA ALA A 164 16.01 -0.63 4.18
C ALA A 164 17.10 -0.81 5.23
N LYS A 165 18.35 -0.43 4.90
CA LYS A 165 19.51 -0.52 5.79
C LYS A 165 20.58 0.50 5.37
N GLU A 166 21.13 1.21 6.35
CA GLU A 166 22.04 2.34 6.12
C GLU A 166 23.47 2.07 6.61
N ASN A 167 24.41 2.92 6.19
CA ASN A 167 25.80 2.97 6.67
C ASN A 167 26.58 1.66 6.47
N LEU A 168 26.48 1.08 5.28
CA LEU A 168 27.09 -0.20 4.92
C LEU A 168 28.40 0.00 4.15
N SER A 169 29.35 -0.91 4.41
CA SER A 169 30.55 -1.07 3.58
C SER A 169 30.24 -1.88 2.31
N THR A 170 31.12 -1.84 1.32
CA THR A 170 31.04 -2.71 0.13
C THR A 170 30.91 -4.19 0.48
N ASN A 171 31.62 -4.67 1.50
CA ASN A 171 31.56 -6.08 1.92
C ASN A 171 30.18 -6.41 2.49
N ASN A 172 29.61 -5.53 3.32
CA ASN A 172 28.29 -5.74 3.92
C ASN A 172 27.20 -5.85 2.85
N ILE A 173 27.29 -5.09 1.75
CA ILE A 173 26.31 -5.19 0.64
C ILE A 173 26.35 -6.59 0.02
N ILE A 174 27.53 -7.09 -0.28
CA ILE A 174 27.72 -8.41 -0.90
C ILE A 174 27.34 -9.54 0.08
N GLU A 175 27.51 -9.32 1.38
CA GLU A 175 27.05 -10.26 2.41
C GLU A 175 25.52 -10.33 2.45
N LEU A 176 24.83 -9.19 2.40
CA LEU A 176 23.38 -9.09 2.57
C LEU A 176 22.58 -9.35 1.29
N LEU A 177 23.09 -8.95 0.12
CA LEU A 177 22.42 -9.09 -1.17
C LEU A 177 23.06 -10.21 -2.00
N ASN A 178 22.21 -11.00 -2.66
CA ASN A 178 22.62 -11.97 -3.65
C ASN A 178 22.85 -11.28 -5.00
N THR A 179 24.03 -10.67 -5.14
CA THR A 179 24.43 -9.96 -6.36
C THR A 179 24.55 -10.91 -7.54
N GLN A 180 24.99 -12.15 -7.30
CA GLN A 180 25.14 -13.18 -8.33
C GLN A 180 23.83 -13.47 -9.06
N SER A 181 22.74 -13.68 -8.30
CA SER A 181 21.43 -13.97 -8.89
C SER A 181 20.92 -12.88 -9.82
N TYR A 182 21.27 -11.60 -9.59
CA TYR A 182 20.93 -10.54 -10.53
C TYR A 182 21.54 -10.82 -11.91
N PHE A 183 22.85 -11.07 -11.99
CA PHE A 183 23.51 -11.28 -13.29
C PHE A 183 23.07 -12.57 -13.97
N GLU A 184 22.84 -13.64 -13.19
CA GLU A 184 22.34 -14.91 -13.70
C GLU A 184 20.94 -14.78 -14.30
N LEU A 185 20.01 -14.18 -13.56
CA LEU A 185 18.62 -14.04 -14.02
C LEU A 185 18.53 -13.10 -15.24
N PHE A 186 19.35 -12.05 -15.29
CA PHE A 186 19.46 -11.16 -16.45
C PHE A 186 20.30 -11.75 -17.60
N SER A 187 20.91 -12.92 -17.43
CA SER A 187 21.80 -13.56 -18.42
C SER A 187 22.93 -12.64 -18.91
N ILE A 188 23.49 -11.83 -18.00
CA ILE A 188 24.59 -10.90 -18.28
C ILE A 188 25.88 -11.37 -17.60
N PRO A 189 27.07 -11.07 -18.16
CA PRO A 189 28.33 -11.49 -17.58
C PRO A 189 28.53 -10.87 -16.20
N TYR A 190 28.98 -11.66 -15.23
CA TYR A 190 29.34 -11.14 -13.93
C TYR A 190 30.63 -10.30 -14.04
N PRO A 191 30.65 -9.04 -13.56
CA PRO A 191 31.83 -8.19 -13.60
C PRO A 191 33.02 -8.82 -12.87
N SER A 192 34.23 -8.68 -13.44
CA SER A 192 35.46 -9.19 -12.82
C SER A 192 35.84 -8.44 -11.54
N ASP A 193 35.35 -7.22 -11.37
CA ASP A 193 35.65 -6.33 -10.26
C ASP A 193 34.39 -6.00 -9.44
N ARG A 194 34.60 -5.80 -8.13
CA ARG A 194 33.50 -5.47 -7.21
C ARG A 194 32.90 -4.09 -7.48
N ALA A 195 33.68 -3.17 -8.05
CA ALA A 195 33.19 -1.83 -8.35
C ALA A 195 32.13 -1.88 -9.46
N GLY A 196 32.35 -2.65 -10.52
CA GLY A 196 31.35 -2.87 -11.58
C GLY A 196 30.03 -3.46 -11.07
N VAL A 197 30.07 -4.38 -10.10
CA VAL A 197 28.86 -4.92 -9.46
C VAL A 197 28.07 -3.84 -8.73
N LEU A 198 28.77 -3.03 -7.93
CA LEU A 198 28.14 -1.93 -7.18
C LEU A 198 27.62 -0.84 -8.09
N GLU A 199 28.36 -0.48 -9.14
CA GLU A 199 27.94 0.51 -10.13
C GLU A 199 26.63 0.10 -10.80
N ARG A 200 26.50 -1.19 -11.14
CA ARG A 200 25.24 -1.72 -11.68
C ARG A 200 24.09 -1.60 -10.67
N PHE A 201 24.32 -2.01 -9.43
CA PHE A 201 23.30 -1.92 -8.37
C PHE A 201 22.92 -0.47 -8.02
N LEU A 202 23.85 0.48 -8.14
CA LEU A 202 23.58 1.92 -8.01
C LEU A 202 22.71 2.40 -9.18
N SER A 203 23.03 2.00 -10.42
CA SER A 203 22.29 2.42 -11.62
C SER A 203 20.84 1.93 -11.63
N GLU A 204 20.59 0.75 -11.05
CA GLU A 204 19.24 0.18 -10.91
C GLU A 204 18.50 0.67 -9.65
N GLY A 205 19.14 1.49 -8.80
CA GLY A 205 18.53 2.02 -7.58
C GLY A 205 18.37 1.00 -6.44
N PHE A 206 19.02 -0.16 -6.51
CA PHE A 206 19.01 -1.15 -5.42
C PHE A 206 19.83 -0.73 -4.21
N ILE A 207 20.86 0.07 -4.46
CA ILE A 207 21.68 0.72 -3.45
C ILE A 207 21.82 2.20 -3.77
N THR A 208 22.12 2.99 -2.75
CA THR A 208 22.51 4.39 -2.87
C THR A 208 23.84 4.60 -2.17
N LYS A 209 24.58 5.63 -2.56
CA LYS A 209 25.88 5.96 -1.97
C LYS A 209 25.77 7.30 -1.25
N ASP A 210 26.22 7.35 -0.01
CA ASP A 210 26.36 8.59 0.75
C ASP A 210 27.83 8.79 1.12
N GLN A 211 28.44 9.90 0.68
CA GLN A 211 29.87 10.24 0.86
C GLN A 211 30.85 9.07 0.68
N THR A 212 31.01 8.24 1.71
CA THR A 212 31.91 7.08 1.81
C THR A 212 31.21 5.74 2.09
N THR A 213 29.93 5.74 2.45
CA THR A 213 29.12 4.56 2.79
C THR A 213 28.04 4.29 1.74
N TYR A 214 27.44 3.11 1.83
CA TYR A 214 26.32 2.71 0.99
C TYR A 214 25.08 2.41 1.83
N ASN A 215 23.92 2.58 1.23
CA ASN A 215 22.63 2.23 1.81
C ASN A 215 21.90 1.29 0.84
N ILE A 216 21.20 0.29 1.38
CA ILE A 216 20.35 -0.61 0.59
C ILE A 216 18.93 -0.03 0.60
N THR A 217 18.31 0.08 -0.59
CA THR A 217 16.92 0.49 -0.72
C THR A 217 15.97 -0.68 -0.44
N ASN A 218 14.71 -0.40 -0.15
CA ASN A 218 13.70 -1.44 -0.01
C ASN A 218 13.55 -2.26 -1.30
N LEU A 219 13.67 -1.64 -2.48
CA LEU A 219 13.67 -2.35 -3.76
C LEU A 219 14.81 -3.37 -3.84
N GLY A 220 16.03 -2.94 -3.54
CA GLY A 220 17.20 -3.83 -3.56
C GLY A 220 17.10 -4.98 -2.57
N ALA A 221 16.65 -4.69 -1.35
CA ALA A 221 16.47 -5.70 -0.33
C ALA A 221 15.32 -6.67 -0.64
N ILE A 222 14.14 -6.18 -1.05
CA ILE A 222 12.99 -7.05 -1.28
C ILE A 222 13.22 -8.00 -2.47
N LEU A 223 13.96 -7.58 -3.49
CA LEU A 223 14.28 -8.40 -4.65
C LEU A 223 15.45 -9.36 -4.40
N PHE A 224 16.55 -8.86 -3.82
CA PHE A 224 17.84 -9.55 -3.85
C PHE A 224 18.42 -9.89 -2.48
N ALA A 225 17.71 -9.69 -1.37
CA ALA A 225 18.22 -10.13 -0.06
C ALA A 225 18.52 -11.64 -0.04
N LYS A 226 19.67 -12.02 0.54
CA LYS A 226 19.93 -13.42 0.88
C LYS A 226 19.02 -13.88 2.01
N ASP A 227 18.80 -13.01 2.99
CA ASP A 227 17.84 -13.19 4.07
C ASP A 227 17.12 -11.86 4.37
N LEU A 228 15.80 -11.83 4.19
CA LEU A 228 14.91 -10.71 4.49
C LEU A 228 14.80 -10.45 6.00
N ASN A 229 15.14 -11.43 6.85
CA ASN A 229 15.19 -11.23 8.31
C ASN A 229 16.28 -10.23 8.73
N ASP A 230 17.31 -10.03 7.91
CA ASP A 230 18.37 -9.04 8.16
C ASP A 230 17.91 -7.59 7.97
N PHE A 231 16.67 -7.40 7.49
CA PHE A 231 16.02 -6.12 7.21
C PHE A 231 14.75 -6.00 8.06
N SER A 232 14.82 -5.22 9.13
CA SER A 232 13.76 -5.12 10.15
C SER A 232 12.40 -4.67 9.56
N SER A 233 12.41 -3.78 8.57
CA SER A 233 11.22 -3.29 7.86
C SER A 233 10.60 -4.34 6.94
N LEU A 234 11.36 -5.35 6.50
CA LEU A 234 10.95 -6.30 5.45
C LEU A 234 10.69 -7.72 5.95
N LYS A 235 11.06 -8.03 7.20
CA LYS A 235 10.88 -9.37 7.79
C LYS A 235 9.47 -9.95 7.64
N ARG A 236 8.43 -9.10 7.71
CA ARG A 236 7.02 -9.54 7.58
C ARG A 236 6.51 -9.49 6.15
N LYS A 237 7.35 -9.12 5.18
CA LYS A 237 6.95 -8.98 3.78
C LYS A 237 7.24 -10.25 2.97
N SER A 238 7.82 -11.28 3.57
CA SER A 238 8.05 -12.54 2.87
C SER A 238 6.77 -13.38 2.73
N MET A 239 6.70 -14.16 1.64
CA MET A 239 5.59 -15.08 1.42
C MET A 239 5.56 -16.18 2.47
N ARG A 240 4.43 -16.34 3.15
CA ARG A 240 4.18 -17.41 4.11
C ARG A 240 3.27 -18.46 3.49
N VAL A 241 3.71 -19.71 3.46
CA VAL A 241 2.92 -20.83 2.96
C VAL A 241 2.47 -21.73 4.10
N ILE A 242 1.18 -22.01 4.19
CA ILE A 242 0.58 -22.86 5.22
C ILE A 242 -0.21 -23.97 4.55
N ILE A 243 -0.04 -25.21 5.01
CA ILE A 243 -0.76 -26.38 4.53
C ILE A 243 -1.64 -26.92 5.65
N TYR A 244 -2.92 -27.09 5.35
CA TYR A 244 -3.91 -27.64 6.26
C TYR A 244 -4.31 -29.06 5.87
N GLU A 245 -4.60 -29.91 6.85
CA GLU A 245 -5.06 -31.29 6.60
C GLU A 245 -6.46 -31.35 6.00
N GLY A 246 -7.33 -30.44 6.42
CA GLY A 246 -8.73 -30.40 6.00
C GLY A 246 -9.08 -29.14 5.22
N LYS A 247 -10.38 -28.85 5.19
CA LYS A 247 -10.95 -27.66 4.55
C LYS A 247 -10.91 -26.40 5.43
N ASN A 248 -10.48 -26.57 6.68
CA ASN A 248 -10.49 -25.55 7.73
C ASN A 248 -9.11 -25.42 8.39
N LYS A 249 -8.86 -24.29 9.05
CA LYS A 249 -7.58 -23.95 9.72
C LYS A 249 -7.34 -24.67 11.06
N LEU A 250 -8.00 -25.81 11.30
CA LEU A 250 -7.97 -26.52 12.59
C LEU A 250 -6.65 -27.26 12.83
N LYS A 251 -6.06 -27.83 11.77
CA LYS A 251 -4.83 -28.62 11.87
C LYS A 251 -3.88 -28.23 10.74
N THR A 252 -2.80 -27.57 11.12
CA THR A 252 -1.67 -27.24 10.25
C THR A 252 -0.78 -28.47 10.10
N ILE A 253 -0.56 -28.92 8.87
CA ILE A 253 0.40 -29.97 8.54
C ILE A 253 1.80 -29.38 8.48
N ARG A 254 1.93 -28.24 7.79
CA ARG A 254 3.21 -27.62 7.50
C ARG A 254 3.05 -26.12 7.38
N GLU A 255 4.08 -25.41 7.81
CA GLU A 255 4.20 -23.98 7.65
C GLU A 255 5.63 -23.66 7.23
N GLN A 256 5.77 -22.78 6.23
CA GLN A 256 7.06 -22.30 5.78
C GLN A 256 6.97 -20.80 5.48
N ILE A 257 7.94 -20.05 5.98
CA ILE A 257 8.08 -18.62 5.70
C ILE A 257 9.28 -18.45 4.77
N GLY A 258 9.08 -17.75 3.65
CA GLY A 258 10.16 -17.37 2.76
C GLY A 258 11.17 -16.47 3.48
N VAL A 259 12.45 -16.67 3.20
CA VAL A 259 13.52 -15.84 3.77
C VAL A 259 14.29 -15.09 2.70
N ARG A 260 14.29 -15.55 1.45
CA ARG A 260 15.03 -14.90 0.36
C ARG A 260 14.23 -13.74 -0.24
N GLY A 261 14.92 -12.79 -0.85
CA GLY A 261 14.32 -11.78 -1.71
C GLY A 261 13.54 -12.41 -2.85
N TYR A 262 12.55 -11.69 -3.39
CA TYR A 262 11.57 -12.21 -4.33
C TYR A 262 12.21 -12.74 -5.60
N ALA A 263 13.11 -11.99 -6.25
CA ALA A 263 13.78 -12.47 -7.46
C ALA A 263 14.61 -13.73 -7.19
N VAL A 264 15.31 -13.77 -6.06
CA VAL A 264 16.20 -14.89 -5.67
C VAL A 264 15.41 -16.14 -5.26
N GLY A 265 14.24 -15.95 -4.63
CA GLY A 265 13.43 -17.02 -4.06
C GLY A 265 12.28 -17.50 -4.93
N PHE A 266 11.92 -16.78 -5.99
CA PHE A 266 10.68 -16.99 -6.75
C PHE A 266 10.56 -18.40 -7.32
N GLU A 267 11.56 -18.84 -8.10
CA GLU A 267 11.55 -20.17 -8.72
C GLU A 267 11.44 -21.28 -7.66
N GLY A 268 12.22 -21.17 -6.59
CA GLY A 268 12.19 -22.13 -5.47
C GLY A 268 10.83 -22.16 -4.77
N LEU A 269 10.18 -21.00 -4.59
CA LEU A 269 8.84 -20.90 -4.02
C LEU A 269 7.80 -21.57 -4.93
N VAL A 270 7.82 -21.28 -6.23
CA VAL A 270 6.86 -21.85 -7.20
C VAL A 270 7.00 -23.36 -7.28
N ASN A 271 8.23 -23.88 -7.41
CA ASN A 271 8.49 -25.32 -7.45
C ASN A 271 8.02 -25.99 -6.16
N TRP A 272 8.38 -25.42 -5.01
CA TRP A 272 7.99 -25.97 -3.72
C TRP A 272 6.47 -26.00 -3.54
N VAL A 273 5.75 -24.94 -3.91
CA VAL A 273 4.28 -24.91 -3.87
C VAL A 273 3.69 -25.98 -4.78
N ASN A 274 4.17 -26.11 -6.02
CA ASN A 274 3.71 -27.14 -6.94
C ASN A 274 3.94 -28.57 -6.41
N ASP A 275 5.05 -28.81 -5.72
CA ASP A 275 5.33 -30.11 -5.07
C ASP A 275 4.38 -30.44 -3.92
N GLN A 276 3.77 -29.43 -3.29
CA GLN A 276 2.75 -29.65 -2.26
C GLN A 276 1.34 -29.87 -2.85
N LEU A 277 1.14 -29.55 -4.13
CA LEU A 277 -0.17 -29.69 -4.78
C LEU A 277 -0.42 -31.13 -5.25
N PRO A 278 -1.67 -31.63 -5.13
CA PRO A 278 -2.01 -32.98 -5.53
C PRO A 278 -1.81 -33.19 -7.04
N ALA A 279 -1.19 -34.30 -7.39
CA ALA A 279 -1.07 -34.79 -8.76
C ALA A 279 -1.94 -36.04 -8.94
N ASN A 280 -2.59 -36.15 -10.10
CA ASN A 280 -3.32 -37.36 -10.47
C ASN A 280 -2.48 -38.14 -11.49
N GLU A 281 -2.34 -39.46 -11.30
CA GLU A 281 -1.84 -40.34 -12.34
C GLU A 281 -2.98 -40.67 -13.31
N VAL A 282 -2.85 -40.27 -14.58
CA VAL A 282 -3.75 -40.73 -15.64
C VAL A 282 -3.04 -41.86 -16.39
N ILE A 283 -3.63 -43.06 -16.35
CA ILE A 283 -3.16 -44.20 -17.15
C ILE A 283 -3.62 -43.98 -18.59
N GLY A 284 -2.70 -43.55 -19.45
CA GLY A 284 -2.92 -43.51 -20.90
C GLY A 284 -2.88 -44.91 -21.53
N ARG A 285 -3.12 -45.00 -22.85
CA ARG A 285 -3.13 -46.27 -23.61
C ARG A 285 -1.79 -47.04 -23.62
N ALA A 286 -0.68 -46.45 -23.18
CA ALA A 286 0.64 -47.11 -23.19
C ALA A 286 1.60 -46.65 -22.08
N LEU A 287 1.55 -45.39 -21.65
CA LEU A 287 2.44 -44.84 -20.62
C LEU A 287 1.63 -44.06 -19.57
N ARG A 288 2.10 -44.10 -18.32
CA ARG A 288 1.56 -43.25 -17.25
C ARG A 288 1.96 -41.81 -17.53
N LYS A 289 1.00 -40.88 -17.44
CA LYS A 289 1.27 -39.45 -17.46
C LYS A 289 0.75 -38.86 -16.15
N GLU A 290 1.65 -38.26 -15.39
CA GLU A 290 1.28 -37.47 -14.23
C GLU A 290 0.64 -36.16 -14.72
N VAL A 291 -0.57 -35.87 -14.26
CA VAL A 291 -1.30 -34.64 -14.59
C VAL A 291 -1.56 -33.88 -13.29
N ARG A 292 -0.93 -32.70 -13.16
CA ARG A 292 -1.14 -31.80 -12.03
C ARG A 292 -2.56 -31.26 -12.04
N MET A 293 -3.16 -31.13 -10.84
CA MET A 293 -4.51 -30.59 -10.70
C MET A 293 -4.61 -29.11 -11.07
N TYR A 294 -3.54 -28.34 -10.82
CA TYR A 294 -3.43 -26.93 -11.15
C TYR A 294 -2.36 -26.73 -12.22
N PRO A 295 -2.60 -25.91 -13.26
CA PRO A 295 -1.56 -25.55 -14.22
C PRO A 295 -0.43 -24.78 -13.53
N GLU A 296 0.81 -25.22 -13.70
CA GLU A 296 1.99 -24.58 -13.08
C GLU A 296 2.12 -23.10 -13.47
N ILE A 297 1.78 -22.77 -14.71
CA ILE A 297 1.76 -21.39 -15.22
C ILE A 297 0.79 -20.53 -14.38
N ALA A 298 -0.41 -21.06 -14.05
CA ALA A 298 -1.38 -20.31 -13.26
C ALA A 298 -0.86 -20.06 -11.83
N ILE A 299 -0.22 -21.05 -11.21
CA ILE A 299 0.39 -20.90 -9.88
C ILE A 299 1.52 -19.87 -9.92
N ARG A 300 2.38 -19.92 -10.95
CA ARG A 300 3.46 -18.96 -11.17
C ARG A 300 2.94 -17.52 -11.22
N GLU A 301 1.94 -17.26 -12.08
CA GLU A 301 1.38 -15.91 -12.24
C GLU A 301 0.68 -15.41 -10.99
N LEU A 302 -0.10 -16.26 -10.31
CA LEU A 302 -0.79 -15.86 -9.08
C LEU A 302 0.20 -15.50 -7.96
N ILE A 303 1.30 -16.23 -7.84
CA ILE A 303 2.36 -15.92 -6.87
C ILE A 303 3.06 -14.61 -7.25
N ALA A 304 3.40 -14.41 -8.53
CA ALA A 304 4.04 -13.17 -9.00
C ALA A 304 3.14 -11.94 -8.71
N ASN A 305 1.85 -12.04 -9.04
CA ASN A 305 0.87 -10.99 -8.78
C ASN A 305 0.73 -10.67 -7.29
N ALA A 306 0.73 -11.69 -6.43
CA ALA A 306 0.70 -11.49 -4.99
C ALA A 306 1.94 -10.72 -4.50
N LEU A 307 3.14 -11.03 -5.01
CA LEU A 307 4.35 -10.30 -4.64
C LEU A 307 4.36 -8.85 -5.14
N ILE A 308 3.89 -8.60 -6.38
CA ILE A 308 3.89 -7.28 -7.00
C ILE A 308 2.87 -6.33 -6.37
N HIS A 309 1.66 -6.82 -6.08
CA HIS A 309 0.55 -5.96 -5.63
C HIS A 309 0.40 -5.90 -4.11
N GLN A 310 1.42 -6.33 -3.36
CA GLN A 310 1.42 -6.23 -1.91
C GLN A 310 1.37 -4.78 -1.43
N ASP A 311 0.56 -4.51 -0.40
CA ASP A 311 0.67 -3.31 0.41
C ASP A 311 1.87 -3.40 1.37
N PHE A 312 2.95 -2.70 1.03
CA PHE A 312 4.15 -2.68 1.84
C PHE A 312 4.06 -1.74 3.05
N ASP A 313 3.05 -0.88 3.14
CA ASP A 313 2.84 -0.04 4.33
C ASP A 313 1.96 -0.76 5.38
N GLU A 314 1.16 -1.74 4.96
CA GLU A 314 0.32 -2.54 5.87
C GLU A 314 1.07 -3.64 6.65
N LYS A 315 0.61 -3.93 7.87
CA LYS A 315 1.21 -4.99 8.69
C LYS A 315 0.62 -6.36 8.32
N GLY A 316 1.50 -7.35 8.12
CA GLY A 316 1.08 -8.73 7.84
C GLY A 316 1.98 -9.39 6.81
N PHE A 317 1.83 -10.70 6.65
CA PHE A 317 2.50 -11.49 5.63
C PHE A 317 1.56 -11.67 4.42
N PRO A 318 2.06 -11.61 3.18
CA PRO A 318 1.36 -12.26 2.08
C PRO A 318 1.35 -13.78 2.34
N MET A 319 0.22 -14.44 2.06
CA MET A 319 0.00 -15.83 2.43
C MET A 319 -0.45 -16.68 1.25
N ILE A 320 0.08 -17.90 1.17
CA ILE A 320 -0.45 -18.99 0.36
C ILE A 320 -0.97 -20.06 1.32
N GLU A 321 -2.26 -20.33 1.29
CA GLU A 321 -2.91 -21.31 2.14
C GLU A 321 -3.42 -22.46 1.28
N ILE A 322 -2.85 -23.66 1.50
CA ILE A 322 -3.22 -24.87 0.77
C ILE A 322 -4.09 -25.74 1.69
N TYR A 323 -5.26 -26.10 1.19
CA TYR A 323 -6.23 -26.94 1.89
C TYR A 323 -6.50 -28.20 1.08
N ALA A 324 -7.26 -29.12 1.65
CA ALA A 324 -7.62 -30.38 0.99
C ALA A 324 -8.33 -30.19 -0.37
N ASP A 325 -9.07 -29.09 -0.56
CA ASP A 325 -9.91 -28.82 -1.72
C ASP A 325 -9.51 -27.59 -2.54
N ARG A 326 -8.52 -26.82 -2.10
CA ARG A 326 -8.22 -25.50 -2.67
C ARG A 326 -6.84 -24.94 -2.35
N ILE A 327 -6.49 -23.88 -3.06
CA ILE A 327 -5.41 -22.95 -2.73
C ILE A 327 -6.00 -21.53 -2.62
N GLU A 328 -5.59 -20.81 -1.58
CA GLU A 328 -5.92 -19.39 -1.37
C GLU A 328 -4.62 -18.59 -1.36
N ILE A 329 -4.56 -17.49 -2.10
CA ILE A 329 -3.42 -16.55 -2.09
C ILE A 329 -3.97 -15.19 -1.67
N SER A 330 -3.37 -14.59 -0.65
CA SER A 330 -3.86 -13.36 -0.04
C SER A 330 -2.72 -12.40 0.30
N ASN A 331 -3.02 -11.10 0.19
CA ASN A 331 -2.11 -10.02 0.56
C ASN A 331 -2.71 -9.16 1.67
N PRO A 332 -1.88 -8.59 2.55
CA PRO A 332 -2.33 -7.54 3.45
C PRO A 332 -2.71 -6.28 2.65
N GLY A 333 -3.74 -5.57 3.12
CA GLY A 333 -4.21 -4.30 2.57
C GLY A 333 -5.44 -4.40 1.67
N LEU A 334 -5.94 -3.23 1.27
CA LEU A 334 -7.04 -3.11 0.32
C LEU A 334 -6.49 -2.94 -1.11
N PRO A 335 -7.14 -3.53 -2.11
CA PRO A 335 -6.75 -3.35 -3.50
C PRO A 335 -7.10 -1.92 -3.95
N PHE A 336 -6.27 -1.34 -4.83
CA PHE A 336 -6.50 0.03 -5.32
C PHE A 336 -7.65 0.17 -6.30
N ILE A 337 -7.95 -0.92 -7.01
CA ILE A 337 -9.02 -0.99 -7.99
C ILE A 337 -10.11 -1.88 -7.42
N THR A 338 -11.37 -1.61 -7.78
CA THR A 338 -12.48 -2.46 -7.32
C THR A 338 -12.40 -3.83 -8.00
N PRO A 339 -12.91 -4.92 -7.39
CA PRO A 339 -12.84 -6.26 -7.96
C PRO A 339 -13.36 -6.33 -9.41
N GLU A 340 -14.34 -5.47 -9.77
CA GLU A 340 -14.94 -5.41 -11.09
C GLU A 340 -13.98 -4.84 -12.16
N ARG A 341 -12.96 -4.07 -11.75
CA ARG A 341 -11.98 -3.41 -12.63
C ARG A 341 -10.65 -4.15 -12.74
N PHE A 342 -10.50 -5.27 -12.04
CA PHE A 342 -9.32 -6.14 -12.10
C PHE A 342 -9.01 -6.64 -13.51
N ILE A 343 -10.01 -6.62 -14.40
CA ILE A 343 -9.93 -7.10 -15.77
C ILE A 343 -9.44 -6.00 -16.74
N ASP A 344 -9.65 -4.72 -16.41
CA ASP A 344 -9.51 -3.62 -17.38
C ASP A 344 -8.43 -2.58 -17.01
N GLU A 345 -7.99 -2.49 -15.74
CA GLU A 345 -7.03 -1.50 -15.27
C GLU A 345 -5.65 -2.10 -14.96
N TYR A 346 -4.59 -1.52 -15.54
CA TYR A 346 -3.21 -2.05 -15.56
C TYR A 346 -2.24 -1.34 -14.61
N GLN A 347 -2.71 -0.82 -13.47
CA GLN A 347 -1.84 -0.06 -12.56
C GLN A 347 -1.23 -0.95 -11.49
N SER A 348 0.11 -0.96 -11.40
CA SER A 348 0.83 -1.67 -10.34
C SER A 348 0.98 -0.77 -9.12
N ARG A 349 0.77 -1.34 -7.93
CA ARG A 349 1.01 -0.64 -6.66
C ARG A 349 2.50 -0.30 -6.49
N ASN A 350 3.37 -1.19 -6.96
CA ASN A 350 4.81 -1.09 -6.83
C ASN A 350 5.45 -1.14 -8.23
N GLU A 351 5.41 -0.01 -8.95
CA GLU A 351 5.81 0.08 -10.37
C GLU A 351 7.28 -0.28 -10.59
N GLN A 352 8.19 0.14 -9.70
CA GLN A 352 9.62 -0.19 -9.83
C GLN A 352 9.87 -1.68 -9.57
N LEU A 353 9.18 -2.26 -8.59
CA LEU A 353 9.25 -3.70 -8.33
C LEU A 353 8.71 -4.50 -9.51
N ALA A 354 7.55 -4.10 -10.04
CA ALA A 354 6.91 -4.73 -11.19
C ALA A 354 7.82 -4.69 -12.43
N ASP A 355 8.46 -3.54 -12.69
CA ASP A 355 9.39 -3.38 -13.81
C ASP A 355 10.56 -4.36 -13.75
N VAL A 356 11.23 -4.47 -12.60
CA VAL A 356 12.36 -5.39 -12.44
C VAL A 356 11.90 -6.83 -12.60
N LEU A 357 10.80 -7.24 -11.98
CA LEU A 357 10.28 -8.61 -12.11
C LEU A 357 9.85 -8.94 -13.54
N ARG A 358 9.29 -7.96 -14.28
CA ARG A 358 8.99 -8.10 -15.72
C ARG A 358 10.25 -8.31 -16.54
N ARG A 359 11.28 -7.49 -16.33
CA ARG A 359 12.58 -7.63 -17.02
C ARG A 359 13.29 -8.95 -16.70
N LEU A 360 13.00 -9.54 -15.53
CA LEU A 360 13.48 -10.85 -15.10
C LEU A 360 12.66 -12.03 -15.66
N GLY A 361 11.58 -11.78 -16.40
CA GLY A 361 10.69 -12.83 -16.92
C GLY A 361 9.84 -13.52 -15.84
N ILE A 362 9.71 -12.91 -14.65
CA ILE A 362 8.90 -13.42 -13.54
C ILE A 362 7.41 -13.09 -13.75
N CYS A 363 7.09 -12.02 -14.49
CA CYS A 363 5.75 -11.60 -14.84
C CYS A 363 5.72 -11.02 -16.27
N GLU A 364 4.61 -11.16 -17.00
CA GLU A 364 4.47 -10.64 -18.38
C GLU A 364 3.82 -9.24 -18.40
N GLU A 365 4.18 -8.41 -19.39
CA GLU A 365 3.75 -7.01 -19.50
C GLU A 365 2.29 -6.82 -19.95
N LYS A 366 1.65 -7.86 -20.51
CA LYS A 366 0.47 -7.67 -21.38
C LYS A 366 -0.73 -8.58 -21.21
N GLU A 367 -0.72 -9.53 -20.29
CA GLU A 367 -1.93 -10.35 -20.10
C GLU A 367 -2.41 -10.19 -18.67
N VAL A 368 -3.63 -9.66 -18.55
CA VAL A 368 -4.51 -9.97 -17.43
C VAL A 368 -4.62 -11.49 -17.41
N VAL A 369 -3.73 -12.13 -16.67
CA VAL A 369 -3.94 -13.49 -16.19
C VAL A 369 -4.74 -13.41 -14.89
N LEU A 370 -5.78 -12.57 -14.88
CA LEU A 370 -7.07 -13.11 -14.49
C LEU A 370 -7.62 -13.92 -15.68
N ILE A 371 -6.93 -15.04 -15.93
CA ILE A 371 -7.59 -16.27 -16.35
C ILE A 371 -7.94 -16.39 -17.84
N LYS A 372 -7.01 -17.01 -18.58
CA LYS A 372 -7.31 -18.02 -19.61
C LYS A 372 -7.74 -19.37 -18.97
N LEU A 373 -8.48 -19.37 -17.85
CA LEU A 373 -9.31 -20.50 -17.37
C LEU A 373 -10.79 -20.34 -17.81
N LEU A 374 -11.08 -19.52 -18.82
CA LEU A 374 -12.35 -19.62 -19.56
C LEU A 374 -12.51 -20.95 -20.34
N LEU A 375 -11.55 -21.87 -20.28
CA LEU A 375 -11.63 -23.20 -20.90
C LEU A 375 -11.95 -24.37 -19.93
N LEU A 376 -12.25 -24.10 -18.66
CA LEU A 376 -12.85 -25.10 -17.77
C LEU A 376 -14.19 -24.54 -17.25
N PRO A 377 -15.33 -24.94 -17.85
CA PRO A 377 -16.63 -24.38 -17.50
C PRO A 377 -17.09 -24.97 -16.16
N LYS A 378 -16.64 -24.32 -15.08
CA LYS A 378 -17.13 -24.28 -13.69
C LYS A 378 -15.90 -24.01 -12.81
N TYR A 379 -16.07 -23.21 -11.76
CA TYR A 379 -15.09 -22.93 -10.71
C TYR A 379 -14.05 -21.82 -10.99
N ILE A 380 -14.48 -20.56 -10.95
CA ILE A 380 -13.71 -19.45 -10.35
C ILE A 380 -14.68 -18.48 -9.69
N SER A 381 -14.55 -18.29 -8.37
CA SER A 381 -15.06 -17.11 -7.66
C SER A 381 -13.85 -16.26 -7.25
N CYS A 382 -13.52 -15.25 -8.04
CA CYS A 382 -12.59 -14.21 -7.61
C CYS A 382 -13.38 -13.13 -6.88
N GLN A 383 -13.23 -13.06 -5.56
CA GLN A 383 -13.47 -11.85 -4.78
C GLN A 383 -12.36 -11.73 -3.74
N LEU A 384 -11.78 -10.54 -3.69
CA LEU A 384 -11.09 -10.03 -2.52
C LEU A 384 -11.96 -10.30 -1.28
N GLN A 385 -11.32 -10.80 -0.22
CA GLN A 385 -11.93 -11.40 0.98
C GLN A 385 -12.30 -12.89 0.82
N ILE A 386 -11.39 -13.73 1.33
CA ILE A 386 -11.61 -15.12 1.82
C ILE A 386 -12.57 -15.96 0.97
N LEU A 387 -12.07 -16.77 0.03
CA LEU A 387 -12.92 -17.72 -0.68
C LEU A 387 -12.28 -19.07 -0.96
N SER A 388 -13.06 -20.09 -0.62
CA SER A 388 -12.68 -21.49 -0.63
C SER A 388 -13.16 -22.26 -1.86
N PHE A 389 -12.30 -23.07 -2.51
CA PHE A 389 -12.69 -24.02 -3.57
C PHE A 389 -13.07 -25.39 -2.99
N ASN A 390 -14.07 -26.06 -3.59
CA ASN A 390 -14.64 -27.32 -3.14
C ASN A 390 -14.56 -28.36 -4.27
N LYS A 391 -14.02 -29.56 -3.99
CA LYS A 391 -13.84 -30.66 -4.96
C LYS A 391 -15.10 -31.51 -5.04
N ASP A 392 -15.87 -31.44 -6.12
CA ASP A 392 -16.73 -32.55 -6.56
C ASP A 392 -17.18 -32.40 -8.04
N ILE A 393 -17.65 -33.53 -8.58
CA ILE A 393 -18.41 -33.84 -9.84
C ILE A 393 -17.64 -34.15 -11.17
N PRO A 394 -18.24 -34.89 -12.15
CA PRO A 394 -17.88 -36.25 -12.57
C PRO A 394 -17.23 -36.32 -13.98
N LYS A 395 -16.72 -37.50 -14.36
CA LYS A 395 -15.92 -37.79 -15.57
C LYS A 395 -16.48 -37.19 -16.88
N PRO A 396 -15.63 -36.61 -17.76
CA PRO A 396 -16.08 -36.05 -19.03
C PRO A 396 -16.28 -37.13 -20.12
N TYR A 397 -17.37 -36.99 -20.88
CA TYR A 397 -17.58 -37.64 -22.18
C TYR A 397 -16.76 -36.91 -23.24
N TYR A 398 -15.95 -37.66 -24.02
CA TYR A 398 -15.26 -37.14 -25.19
C TYR A 398 -16.15 -37.29 -26.44
N MET A 399 -16.37 -36.22 -27.20
CA MET A 399 -16.73 -36.32 -28.62
C MET A 399 -15.48 -36.09 -29.49
N PRO A 400 -15.29 -36.85 -30.57
CA PRO A 400 -14.13 -36.74 -31.44
C PRO A 400 -14.28 -35.54 -32.39
N ILE A 401 -13.23 -34.74 -32.50
CA ILE A 401 -13.12 -33.69 -33.52
C ILE A 401 -12.73 -34.37 -34.83
N SER A 402 -13.52 -34.16 -35.89
CA SER A 402 -13.21 -34.59 -37.26
C SER A 402 -12.13 -33.67 -37.85
N ASN A 403 -11.22 -34.26 -38.62
CA ASN A 403 -10.01 -33.68 -39.22
C ASN A 403 -10.15 -32.29 -39.83
#